data_AF-A0A0A0HUK0-F1
#
_entry.id   AF-A0A0A0HUK0-F1
#
_cell.length_a   1.000
_cell.length_b   1.000
_cell.length_c   1.000
_cell.angle_alpha   90.00
_cell.angle_beta   90.00
_cell.angle_gamma   90.00
#
_symmetry.space_group_name_H-M   'P 1'
#
loop_
_entity.id
_entity.type
_entity.pdbx_description
1 polymer ?
#
loop_
_entity_poly.entity_id
_entity_poly.type
_entity_poly.pdbx_seq_one_letter_code
_entity_poly.pdbx_strand_id
1 'polypeptide(L)'
;MPNKETIQLAIKDLRAEKVKNYTATARKHSINKETLHWYYNGLQLMQDEAAFQHKKKLSNQQEQMLLLHIEEFAAHSFAPTPQIIQNLIVEIIKEPVEIHWVRCFTECYKPQIQRIHVHGIDQKHKIADNSTHFEHYFQLLNEKIKKYNIEPSNIYNFDEKGFLIDIDQATKQIIPVEAMKAK
;
A
#
# COMPACT_ATOMS: atom_id res chain seq x y z
N MET A 1 5.16 -4.33 25.88
CA MET A 1 5.97 -5.23 25.03
C MET A 1 7.18 -4.45 24.55
N PRO A 2 8.42 -4.94 24.72
CA PRO A 2 9.61 -4.27 24.19
C PRO A 2 9.49 -4.08 22.67
N ASN A 3 9.88 -2.91 22.16
CA ASN A 3 9.83 -2.59 20.73
C ASN A 3 10.73 -3.56 19.95
N LYS A 4 10.25 -4.09 18.81
CA LYS A 4 10.96 -5.09 17.99
C LYS A 4 12.32 -4.58 17.51
N GLU A 5 12.42 -3.27 17.32
CA GLU A 5 13.63 -2.56 16.90
C GLU A 5 14.72 -2.57 17.98
N THR A 6 14.36 -2.37 19.26
CA THR A 6 15.32 -2.41 20.38
C THR A 6 15.88 -3.82 20.56
N ILE A 7 15.07 -4.85 20.35
CA ILE A 7 15.51 -6.24 20.41
C ILE A 7 16.51 -6.55 19.28
N GLN A 8 16.23 -6.10 18.05
CA GLN A 8 17.16 -6.29 16.92
C GLN A 8 18.49 -5.56 17.12
N LEU A 9 18.46 -4.35 17.68
CA LEU A 9 19.66 -3.59 18.01
C LEU A 9 20.50 -4.30 19.09
N ALA A 10 19.85 -4.82 20.14
CA ALA A 10 20.51 -5.59 21.19
C ALA A 10 21.16 -6.89 20.67
N ILE A 11 20.52 -7.58 19.71
CA ILE A 11 21.10 -8.77 19.06
C ILE A 11 22.34 -8.40 18.23
N LYS A 12 22.32 -7.27 17.51
CA LYS A 12 23.47 -6.79 16.74
C LYS A 12 24.66 -6.46 17.65
N ASP A 13 24.42 -5.78 18.77
CA ASP A 13 25.44 -5.48 19.78
C ASP A 13 26.05 -6.77 20.37
N LEU A 14 25.21 -7.75 20.74
CA LEU A 14 25.66 -9.05 21.27
C LEU A 14 26.47 -9.86 20.27
N ARG A 15 26.23 -9.71 18.97
CA ARG A 15 27.01 -10.37 17.91
C ARG A 15 28.36 -9.69 17.67
N ALA A 16 28.48 -8.39 17.97
CA ALA A 16 29.72 -7.63 17.84
C ALA A 16 30.68 -7.85 19.03
N GLU A 17 30.15 -8.24 20.19
CA GLU A 17 30.96 -8.56 21.38
C GLU A 17 31.78 -9.86 21.19
N LYS A 18 33.08 -9.78 21.47
CA LYS A 18 34.02 -10.92 21.39
C LYS A 18 33.72 -12.02 22.42
N VAL A 19 33.16 -11.62 23.58
CA VAL A 19 32.65 -12.50 24.64
C VAL A 19 31.22 -12.08 24.92
N LYS A 20 30.27 -12.99 24.72
CA LYS A 20 28.84 -12.70 24.78
C LYS A 20 28.39 -12.41 26.22
N ASN A 21 28.03 -11.16 26.54
CA ASN A 21 27.52 -10.81 27.87
C ASN A 21 26.07 -10.34 27.83
N TYR A 22 25.14 -11.30 27.86
CA TYR A 22 23.70 -11.03 27.83
C TYR A 22 23.23 -10.03 28.89
N THR A 23 23.84 -10.05 30.08
CA THR A 23 23.45 -9.19 31.21
C THR A 23 23.78 -7.72 30.97
N ALA A 24 24.97 -7.45 30.42
CA ALA A 24 25.42 -6.09 30.14
C ALA A 24 24.63 -5.51 28.95
N THR A 25 24.48 -6.28 27.89
CA THR A 25 23.74 -5.84 26.69
C THR A 25 22.24 -5.66 26.98
N ALA A 26 21.63 -6.53 27.79
CA ALA A 26 20.24 -6.38 28.22
C ALA A 26 20.00 -5.10 29.03
N ARG A 27 20.91 -4.77 29.96
CA ARG A 27 20.85 -3.52 30.74
C ARG A 27 21.05 -2.29 29.87
N LYS A 28 21.96 -2.34 28.90
CA LYS A 28 22.23 -1.24 27.95
C LYS A 28 20.98 -0.86 27.15
N HIS A 29 20.19 -1.86 26.75
CA HIS A 29 18.99 -1.68 25.93
C HIS A 29 17.67 -1.68 26.73
N SER A 30 17.74 -1.76 28.07
CA SER A 30 16.57 -1.87 28.95
C SER A 30 15.62 -3.02 28.59
N ILE A 31 16.17 -4.17 28.21
CA ILE A 31 15.43 -5.39 27.86
C ILE A 31 15.67 -6.43 28.95
N ASN A 32 14.71 -7.32 29.17
CA ASN A 32 14.93 -8.44 30.06
C ASN A 32 15.99 -9.40 29.49
N LYS A 33 16.90 -9.90 30.33
CA LYS A 33 17.99 -10.82 29.93
C LYS A 33 17.42 -12.08 29.31
N GLU A 34 16.39 -12.67 29.90
CA GLU A 34 15.77 -13.88 29.38
C GLU A 34 15.19 -13.60 28.00
N THR A 35 14.49 -12.49 27.81
CA THR A 35 13.99 -12.08 26.49
C THR A 35 15.14 -11.99 25.46
N LEU A 36 16.25 -11.33 25.79
CA LEU A 36 17.39 -11.23 24.89
C LEU A 36 18.02 -12.59 24.55
N HIS A 37 18.13 -13.49 25.53
CA HIS A 37 18.63 -14.85 25.35
C HIS A 37 17.72 -15.69 24.44
N TRP A 38 16.40 -15.61 24.65
CA TRP A 38 15.41 -16.33 23.84
C TRP A 38 15.40 -15.87 22.39
N TYR A 39 15.49 -14.56 22.14
CA TYR A 39 15.57 -13.99 20.80
C TYR A 39 16.92 -14.26 20.12
N TYR A 40 18.03 -14.22 20.86
CA TYR A 40 19.37 -14.53 20.32
C TYR A 40 19.47 -15.98 19.85
N ASN A 41 18.89 -16.92 20.60
CA ASN A 41 18.87 -18.34 20.26
C ASN A 41 17.79 -18.70 19.23
N GLY A 42 17.02 -17.73 18.74
CA GLY A 42 16.00 -17.93 17.70
C GLY A 42 14.72 -18.65 18.17
N LEU A 43 14.64 -19.08 19.43
CA LEU A 43 13.51 -19.86 19.96
C LEU A 43 12.17 -19.12 19.88
N GLN A 44 12.17 -17.82 20.16
CA GLN A 44 10.94 -17.02 20.11
C GLN A 44 10.54 -16.64 18.69
N LEU A 45 11.51 -16.28 17.83
CA LEU A 45 11.26 -16.04 16.40
C LEU A 45 10.72 -17.30 15.72
N MET A 46 11.29 -18.48 16.01
CA MET A 46 10.82 -19.76 15.48
C MET A 46 9.44 -20.15 16.00
N GLN A 47 9.12 -19.89 17.27
CA GLN A 47 7.79 -20.15 17.83
C GLN A 47 6.74 -19.19 17.26
N ASP A 48 7.07 -17.91 17.15
CA ASP A 48 6.18 -16.89 16.57
C ASP A 48 5.98 -17.14 15.06
N GLU A 49 7.03 -17.50 14.32
CA GLU A 49 6.95 -17.89 12.91
C GLU A 49 6.17 -19.20 12.74
N ALA A 50 6.44 -20.24 13.53
CA ALA A 50 5.70 -21.50 13.43
C ALA A 50 4.21 -21.33 13.80
N ALA A 51 3.91 -20.56 14.85
CA ALA A 51 2.54 -20.24 15.24
C ALA A 51 1.84 -19.35 14.19
N PHE A 52 2.59 -18.46 13.53
CA PHE A 52 2.08 -17.65 12.43
C PHE A 52 1.81 -18.50 11.18
N GLN A 53 2.73 -19.38 10.80
CA GLN A 53 2.59 -20.31 9.67
C GLN A 53 1.41 -21.27 9.88
N HIS A 54 1.22 -21.81 11.09
CA HIS A 54 0.09 -22.69 11.40
C HIS A 54 -1.28 -21.95 11.42
N LYS A 55 -1.28 -20.61 11.53
CA LYS A 55 -2.49 -19.77 11.46
C LYS A 55 -2.76 -19.22 10.06
N LYS A 56 -1.82 -19.36 9.11
CA LYS A 56 -2.04 -18.92 7.74
C LYS A 56 -2.98 -19.88 7.04
N LYS A 57 -4.06 -19.33 6.48
CA LYS A 57 -4.98 -20.08 5.59
C LYS A 57 -4.35 -20.42 4.23
N LEU A 58 -3.33 -19.66 3.81
CA LEU A 58 -2.62 -19.86 2.55
C LEU A 58 -1.17 -20.30 2.78
N SER A 59 -0.67 -21.16 1.90
CA SER A 59 0.76 -21.45 1.81
C SER A 59 1.54 -20.21 1.40
N ASN A 60 2.79 -20.08 1.84
CA ASN A 60 3.66 -18.96 1.42
C ASN A 60 3.78 -18.86 -0.11
N GLN A 61 3.72 -19.98 -0.83
CA GLN A 61 3.72 -19.99 -2.30
C GLN A 61 2.44 -19.38 -2.89
N GLN A 62 1.28 -19.64 -2.27
CA GLN A 62 0.00 -19.09 -2.72
C GLN A 62 -0.08 -17.58 -2.45
N GLU A 63 0.45 -17.13 -1.31
CA GLU A 63 0.54 -15.69 -1.01
C GLU A 63 1.49 -14.97 -1.98
N GLN A 64 2.62 -15.58 -2.35
CA GLN A 64 3.52 -15.04 -3.37
C GLN A 64 2.85 -14.95 -4.74
N MET A 65 2.12 -15.99 -5.16
CA MET A 65 1.35 -15.96 -6.39
C MET A 65 0.30 -14.84 -6.38
N LEU A 66 -0.38 -14.64 -5.25
CA LEU A 66 -1.37 -13.57 -5.10
C LEU A 66 -0.72 -12.17 -5.23
N LEU A 67 0.48 -11.98 -4.69
CA LEU A 67 1.23 -10.72 -4.83
C LEU A 67 1.61 -10.45 -6.28
N LEU A 68 2.15 -11.45 -6.98
CA LEU A 68 2.46 -11.34 -8.41
C LEU A 68 1.21 -10.98 -9.23
N HIS A 69 0.07 -11.58 -8.89
CA HIS A 69 -1.17 -11.28 -9.59
C HIS A 69 -1.68 -9.85 -9.32
N ILE A 70 -1.47 -9.31 -8.11
CA ILE A 70 -1.76 -7.89 -7.80
C ILE A 70 -0.84 -6.95 -8.60
N GLU A 71 0.43 -7.31 -8.76
CA GLU A 71 1.38 -6.56 -9.59
C GLU A 71 0.96 -6.57 -11.07
N GLU A 72 0.59 -7.73 -11.61
CA GLU A 72 0.06 -7.87 -12.97
C GLU A 72 -1.19 -7.03 -13.17
N PHE A 73 -2.13 -7.05 -12.22
CA PHE A 73 -3.33 -6.23 -12.29
C PHE A 73 -2.98 -4.73 -12.38
N ALA A 74 -2.08 -4.26 -11.51
CA ALA A 74 -1.64 -2.87 -11.54
C ALA A 74 -0.97 -2.50 -12.86
N ALA A 75 -0.18 -3.40 -13.46
CA ALA A 75 0.42 -3.19 -14.78
C ALA A 75 -0.63 -3.04 -15.90
N HIS A 76 -1.75 -3.76 -15.80
CA HIS A 76 -2.88 -3.66 -16.75
C HIS A 76 -3.84 -2.49 -16.46
N SER A 77 -3.41 -1.50 -15.67
CA SER A 77 -4.22 -0.34 -15.27
C SER A 77 -5.51 -0.71 -14.53
N PHE A 78 -5.53 -1.87 -13.89
CA PHE A 78 -6.66 -2.34 -13.08
C PHE A 78 -6.18 -2.59 -11.66
N ALA A 79 -6.52 -1.74 -10.70
CA ALA A 79 -6.16 -1.99 -9.31
C ALA A 79 -7.27 -2.79 -8.62
N PRO A 80 -6.99 -3.99 -8.07
CA PRO A 80 -8.01 -4.82 -7.47
C PRO A 80 -8.55 -4.19 -6.18
N THR A 81 -9.86 -4.35 -5.97
CA THR A 81 -10.49 -3.98 -4.70
C THR A 81 -10.25 -5.07 -3.65
N PRO A 82 -10.35 -4.77 -2.35
CA PRO A 82 -10.31 -5.79 -1.31
C PRO A 82 -11.31 -6.93 -1.52
N GLN A 83 -12.47 -6.64 -2.10
CA GLN A 83 -13.49 -7.64 -2.42
C GLN A 83 -13.03 -8.60 -3.53
N ILE A 84 -12.40 -8.08 -4.59
CA ILE A 84 -11.85 -8.90 -5.67
C ILE A 84 -10.78 -9.85 -5.12
N ILE A 85 -9.87 -9.34 -4.28
CA ILE A 85 -8.85 -10.18 -3.63
C ILE A 85 -9.49 -11.25 -2.75
N GLN A 86 -10.52 -10.90 -1.97
CA GLN A 86 -11.25 -11.88 -1.17
C GLN A 86 -11.88 -12.97 -2.05
N ASN A 87 -12.51 -12.59 -3.17
CA ASN A 87 -13.13 -13.53 -4.09
C ASN A 87 -12.09 -14.50 -4.70
N LEU A 88 -10.93 -13.99 -5.11
CA LEU A 88 -9.83 -14.82 -5.62
C LEU A 88 -9.36 -15.85 -4.60
N ILE A 89 -9.25 -15.47 -3.33
CA ILE A 89 -8.82 -16.38 -2.27
C ILE A 89 -9.90 -17.43 -1.99
N VAL A 90 -11.17 -17.03 -1.94
CA VAL A 90 -12.30 -17.96 -1.82
C VAL A 90 -12.29 -18.95 -2.98
N GLU A 91 -11.93 -18.51 -4.19
CA GLU A 91 -11.81 -19.38 -5.35
C GLU A 91 -10.64 -20.37 -5.24
N ILE A 92 -9.50 -19.97 -4.66
CA ILE A 92 -8.33 -20.82 -4.45
C ILE A 92 -8.57 -21.85 -3.35
N ILE A 93 -9.10 -21.42 -2.20
CA ILE A 93 -9.27 -22.26 -1.00
C ILE A 93 -10.58 -23.06 -1.07
N LYS A 94 -11.57 -22.61 -1.86
CA LYS A 94 -12.95 -23.14 -1.90
C LYS A 94 -13.69 -23.04 -0.56
N GLU A 95 -13.23 -22.16 0.33
CA GLU A 95 -13.80 -21.93 1.65
C GLU A 95 -14.01 -20.43 1.93
N PRO A 96 -14.94 -20.08 2.83
CA PRO A 96 -15.13 -18.68 3.22
C PRO A 96 -13.91 -18.14 3.99
N VAL A 97 -13.45 -16.97 3.56
CA VAL A 97 -12.35 -16.23 4.17
C VAL A 97 -12.91 -15.21 5.16
N GLU A 98 -12.23 -15.02 6.28
CA GLU A 98 -12.60 -14.02 7.28
C GLU A 98 -12.60 -12.60 6.70
N ILE A 99 -13.53 -11.77 7.13
CA ILE A 99 -13.69 -10.38 6.65
C ILE A 99 -12.41 -9.55 6.84
N HIS A 100 -11.63 -9.82 7.90
CA HIS A 100 -10.42 -9.09 8.21
C HIS A 100 -9.17 -9.65 7.54
N TRP A 101 -9.25 -10.77 6.82
CA TRP A 101 -8.07 -11.42 6.25
C TRP A 101 -7.34 -10.52 5.27
N VAL A 102 -8.05 -9.88 4.33
CA VAL A 102 -7.45 -8.95 3.36
C VAL A 102 -6.79 -7.79 4.10
N ARG A 103 -7.38 -7.36 5.23
CA ARG A 103 -6.76 -6.35 6.06
C ARG A 103 -5.43 -6.82 6.65
N CYS A 104 -5.41 -8.02 7.23
CA CYS A 104 -4.19 -8.59 7.79
C CYS A 104 -3.13 -8.79 6.70
N PHE A 105 -3.51 -9.33 5.54
CA PHE A 105 -2.62 -9.56 4.41
C PHE A 105 -1.90 -8.29 3.96
N THR A 106 -2.60 -7.18 3.71
CA THR A 106 -1.88 -5.97 3.27
C THR A 106 -1.06 -5.31 4.39
N GLU A 107 -1.34 -5.57 5.68
CA GLU A 107 -0.45 -5.11 6.75
C GLU A 107 0.82 -5.97 6.82
N CYS A 108 0.70 -7.29 6.60
CA CYS A 108 1.84 -8.19 6.51
C CYS A 108 2.77 -7.84 5.33
N TYR A 109 2.19 -7.43 4.20
CA TYR A 109 2.92 -7.08 2.98
C TYR A 109 3.00 -5.58 2.71
N LYS A 110 2.85 -4.76 3.76
CA LYS A 110 2.90 -3.29 3.68
C LYS A 110 4.12 -2.70 2.94
N PRO A 111 5.33 -3.31 2.97
CA PRO A 111 6.45 -2.82 2.18
C PRO A 111 6.27 -2.96 0.67
N GLN A 112 5.42 -3.89 0.21
CA GLN A 112 5.22 -4.23 -1.20
C GLN A 112 3.88 -3.70 -1.72
N ILE A 113 2.81 -3.77 -0.92
CA ILE A 113 1.47 -3.35 -1.31
C ILE A 113 0.88 -2.33 -0.33
N GLN A 114 0.11 -1.40 -0.88
CA GLN A 114 -0.57 -0.36 -0.11
C GLN A 114 -2.04 -0.26 -0.52
N ARG A 115 -2.88 0.11 0.46
CA ARG A 115 -4.28 0.46 0.21
C ARG A 115 -4.39 1.95 -0.09
N ILE A 116 -5.02 2.28 -1.20
CA ILE A 116 -5.33 3.66 -1.59
C ILE A 116 -6.84 3.85 -1.77
N HIS A 117 -7.28 5.09 -1.57
CA HIS A 117 -8.63 5.51 -1.93
C HIS A 117 -8.58 6.18 -3.30
N VAL A 118 -9.40 5.70 -4.22
CA VAL A 118 -9.51 6.24 -5.58
C VAL A 118 -10.94 6.71 -5.79
N HIS A 119 -11.06 7.97 -6.20
CA HIS A 119 -12.34 8.57 -6.56
C HIS A 119 -12.73 8.12 -7.96
N GLY A 120 -14.02 7.84 -8.15
CA GLY A 120 -14.54 7.48 -9.46
C GLY A 120 -14.36 8.66 -10.42
N ILE A 121 -13.87 8.38 -11.63
CA ILE A 121 -13.97 9.36 -12.72
C ILE A 121 -15.41 9.28 -13.23
N ASP A 122 -16.08 10.42 -13.38
CA ASP A 122 -17.39 10.45 -14.02
C ASP A 122 -17.26 9.94 -15.46
N GLN A 123 -17.83 8.77 -15.70
CA GLN A 123 -17.76 8.08 -16.99
C GLN A 123 -18.43 8.91 -18.09
N LYS A 124 -19.48 9.69 -17.79
CA LYS A 124 -20.15 10.54 -18.77
C LYS A 124 -19.22 11.67 -19.22
N HIS A 125 -18.49 12.27 -18.27
CA HIS A 125 -17.46 13.27 -18.60
C HIS A 125 -16.35 12.64 -19.43
N LYS A 126 -15.81 11.49 -19.02
CA LYS A 126 -14.76 10.79 -19.78
C LYS A 126 -15.18 10.43 -21.21
N ILE A 127 -16.45 10.07 -21.43
CA ILE A 127 -16.97 9.75 -22.77
C ILE A 127 -17.17 11.03 -23.60
N ALA A 128 -17.62 12.12 -22.98
CA ALA A 128 -17.75 13.42 -23.63
C ALA A 128 -16.39 14.07 -23.96
N ASP A 129 -15.34 13.69 -23.23
CA ASP A 129 -13.99 14.18 -23.42
C ASP A 129 -13.42 13.76 -24.78
N ASN A 130 -13.25 14.73 -25.67
CA ASN A 130 -12.59 14.53 -26.95
C ASN A 130 -11.24 15.27 -26.97
N SER A 131 -10.15 14.50 -26.87
CA SER A 131 -8.78 15.03 -26.80
C SER A 131 -8.44 16.00 -27.94
N THR A 132 -8.92 15.74 -29.16
CA THR A 132 -8.62 16.59 -30.32
C THR A 132 -9.34 17.93 -30.23
N HIS A 133 -10.55 17.95 -29.66
CA HIS A 133 -11.29 19.19 -29.44
C HIS A 133 -10.66 20.04 -28.35
N PHE A 134 -10.17 19.41 -27.27
CA PHE A 134 -9.42 20.12 -26.24
C PHE A 134 -8.13 20.71 -26.78
N GLU A 135 -7.35 19.93 -27.52
CA GLU A 135 -6.10 20.40 -28.10
C GLU A 135 -6.34 21.58 -29.05
N HIS A 136 -7.31 21.47 -29.96
CA HIS A 136 -7.67 22.55 -30.87
C HIS A 136 -8.18 23.79 -30.12
N TYR A 137 -9.02 23.62 -29.09
CA TYR A 137 -9.47 24.73 -28.25
C TYR A 137 -8.31 25.46 -27.58
N PHE A 138 -7.38 24.74 -26.95
CA PHE A 138 -6.23 25.36 -26.28
C PHE A 138 -5.22 25.98 -27.25
N GLN A 139 -5.03 25.40 -28.44
CA GLN A 139 -4.25 26.01 -29.51
C GLN A 139 -4.86 27.36 -29.92
N LEU A 140 -6.16 27.38 -30.23
CA LEU A 140 -6.88 28.59 -30.60
C LEU A 140 -6.87 29.63 -29.47
N LEU A 141 -7.06 29.21 -28.22
CA LEU A 141 -7.00 30.09 -27.05
C LEU A 141 -5.63 30.77 -26.96
N ASN A 142 -4.54 29.99 -27.09
CA ASN A 142 -3.18 30.51 -27.06
C ASN A 142 -2.89 31.50 -28.21
N GLU A 143 -3.42 31.23 -29.42
CA GLU A 143 -3.32 32.16 -30.54
C GLU A 143 -4.01 33.49 -30.25
N LYS A 144 -5.20 33.46 -29.64
CA LYS A 144 -5.95 34.68 -29.29
C LYS A 144 -5.26 35.45 -28.17
N ILE A 145 -4.77 34.77 -27.14
CA ILE A 145 -3.98 35.39 -26.06
C ILE A 145 -2.77 36.15 -26.64
N LYS A 146 -2.03 35.51 -27.56
CA LYS A 146 -0.89 36.16 -28.24
C LYS A 146 -1.32 37.31 -29.13
N LYS A 147 -2.38 37.12 -29.94
CA LYS A 147 -2.88 38.14 -30.89
C LYS A 147 -3.31 39.43 -30.19
N TYR A 148 -3.98 39.31 -29.05
CA TYR A 148 -4.52 40.44 -28.30
C TYR A 148 -3.65 40.84 -27.10
N ASN A 149 -2.49 40.21 -26.93
CA ASN A 149 -1.57 40.43 -25.81
C ASN A 149 -2.28 40.43 -24.44
N ILE A 150 -3.13 39.42 -24.23
CA ILE A 150 -3.93 39.30 -23.01
C ILE A 150 -3.00 38.88 -21.87
N GLU A 151 -2.92 39.70 -20.83
CA GLU A 151 -2.17 39.32 -19.63
C GLU A 151 -2.87 38.19 -18.85
N PRO A 152 -2.11 37.28 -18.21
CA PRO A 152 -2.67 36.22 -17.36
C PRO A 152 -3.60 36.75 -16.26
N SER A 153 -3.35 37.97 -15.77
CA SER A 153 -4.16 38.68 -14.76
C SER A 153 -5.60 38.96 -15.23
N ASN A 154 -5.84 38.98 -16.54
CA ASN A 154 -7.15 39.25 -17.15
C ASN A 154 -7.89 37.97 -17.59
N ILE A 155 -7.37 36.79 -17.23
CA ILE A 155 -8.03 35.51 -17.49
C ILE A 155 -8.84 35.15 -16.25
N TYR A 156 -10.15 35.33 -16.32
CA TYR A 156 -11.07 35.01 -15.24
C TYR A 156 -11.76 33.67 -15.53
N ASN A 157 -11.72 32.75 -14.57
CA ASN A 157 -12.55 31.54 -14.63
C ASN A 157 -13.94 31.87 -14.10
N PHE A 158 -14.98 31.48 -14.83
CA PHE A 158 -16.37 31.63 -14.43
C PHE A 158 -16.97 30.24 -14.14
N ASP A 159 -16.30 29.46 -13.29
CA ASP A 159 -16.92 28.26 -12.73
C ASP A 159 -17.79 28.68 -11.54
N GLU A 160 -19.10 28.47 -11.67
CA GLU A 160 -19.97 28.40 -10.51
C GLU A 160 -19.67 27.07 -9.82
N LYS A 161 -19.05 27.13 -8.64
CA LYS A 161 -19.06 26.02 -7.71
C LYS A 161 -20.50 25.77 -7.27
N GLY A 162 -21.22 24.94 -8.02
CA GLY A 162 -22.44 24.31 -7.55
C GLY A 162 -22.13 23.58 -6.24
N PHE A 163 -22.95 23.80 -5.22
CA PHE A 163 -22.84 23.06 -3.96
C PHE A 163 -22.88 21.56 -4.28
N LEU A 164 -21.81 20.84 -3.93
CA LEU A 164 -21.72 19.40 -4.15
C LEU A 164 -22.71 18.69 -3.20
N ILE A 165 -23.84 18.24 -3.75
CA ILE A 165 -24.79 17.32 -3.09
C ILE A 165 -24.51 15.88 -3.54
N ASP A 166 -23.45 15.64 -4.31
CA ASP A 166 -23.08 14.28 -4.70
C ASP A 166 -22.14 13.63 -3.68
N ILE A 167 -22.53 12.44 -3.26
CA ILE A 167 -21.74 11.56 -2.40
C ILE A 167 -20.64 10.97 -3.30
N ASP A 168 -19.45 11.58 -3.32
CA ASP A 168 -18.30 11.03 -4.02
C ASP A 168 -17.90 9.69 -3.36
N GLN A 169 -18.20 8.58 -4.04
CA GLN A 169 -17.95 7.24 -3.52
C GLN A 169 -16.50 6.84 -3.81
N ALA A 170 -15.60 7.20 -2.91
CA ALA A 170 -14.23 6.73 -2.95
C ALA A 170 -14.17 5.19 -2.81
N THR A 171 -13.55 4.52 -3.77
CA THR A 171 -13.33 3.08 -3.76
C THR A 171 -11.96 2.75 -3.19
N LYS A 172 -11.87 1.68 -2.40
CA LYS A 172 -10.59 1.19 -1.88
C LYS A 172 -9.96 0.25 -2.90
N GLN A 173 -8.73 0.53 -3.27
CA GLN A 173 -7.93 -0.27 -4.17
C GLN A 173 -6.62 -0.68 -3.49
N ILE A 174 -6.12 -1.87 -3.83
CA ILE A 174 -4.83 -2.39 -3.35
C ILE A 174 -3.87 -2.32 -4.54
N ILE A 175 -2.75 -1.63 -4.36
CA ILE A 175 -1.74 -1.45 -5.41
C ILE A 175 -0.33 -1.72 -4.89
N PRO A 176 0.58 -2.13 -5.77
CA PRO A 176 2.01 -2.16 -5.47
C PRO A 176 2.53 -0.77 -5.13
N VAL A 177 3.47 -0.72 -4.18
CA VAL A 177 4.11 0.53 -3.75
C VAL A 177 4.95 1.13 -4.88
N GLU A 178 5.50 0.32 -5.78
CA GLU A 178 6.21 0.80 -6.97
C GLU A 178 5.28 1.58 -7.92
N ALA A 179 4.07 1.07 -8.14
CA ALA A 179 3.07 1.70 -9.01
C ALA A 179 2.61 3.08 -8.50
N MET A 180 2.72 3.33 -7.18
CA MET A 180 2.45 4.64 -6.60
C MET A 180 3.51 5.69 -6.93
N LYS A 181 4.77 5.28 -7.08
CA LYS A 181 5.90 6.21 -7.30
C LYS A 181 5.99 6.69 -8.75
N ALA A 182 5.34 5.98 -9.67
CA ALA A 182 5.36 6.26 -11.11
C ALA A 182 4.31 7.30 -11.54
N LYS A 183 3.53 7.85 -10.60
CA LYS A 183 2.41 8.75 -10.83
C LYS A 183 2.71 10.15 -10.28
#